data_AF-A0A183AKP2-F1
#
_entry.id   AF-A0A183AKP2-F1
#
_cell.length_a   1.000
_cell.length_b   1.000
_cell.length_c   1.000
_cell.angle_alpha   90.00
_cell.angle_beta   90.00
_cell.angle_gamma   90.00
#
_symmetry.space_group_name_H-M   'P 1'
#
loop_
_entity.id
_entity.type
_entity.pdbx_description
1 polymer ?
#
loop_
_entity_poly.entity_id
_entity_poly.type
_entity_poly.pdbx_seq_one_letter_code
_entity_poly.pdbx_strand_id
1 'polypeptide(L)'
;MDRPYRPERFDADPSCPSAAKVWNHGLRIFTLFIARAAKSDDEKLEHLIGCVSPTVYEYITESETFQCAMTILEKLYMKPRNEVFARHTLSTSKQEAGLSLDQFMQKLKSLAKDCKFVAVTVEQNQNSAI
;
A
#
# COMPACT_ATOMS: atom_id res chain seq x y z
N MET A 1 12.84 -11.24 -29.64
CA MET A 1 11.53 -10.72 -29.16
C MET A 1 11.47 -10.94 -27.66
N ASP A 2 11.63 -9.87 -26.87
CA ASP A 2 11.58 -9.95 -25.41
C ASP A 2 10.18 -10.32 -24.94
N ARG A 3 10.04 -11.54 -24.41
CA ARG A 3 8.83 -11.97 -23.74
C ARG A 3 8.62 -11.03 -22.54
N PRO A 4 7.47 -10.35 -22.41
CA PRO A 4 7.24 -9.48 -21.26
C PRO A 4 7.31 -10.31 -19.98
N TYR A 5 8.11 -9.83 -19.03
CA TYR A 5 8.30 -10.44 -17.71
C TYR A 5 6.95 -10.73 -17.06
N ARG A 6 6.64 -12.00 -16.80
CA ARG A 6 5.41 -12.38 -16.10
C ARG A 6 5.61 -12.12 -14.60
N PRO A 7 4.72 -11.38 -13.94
CA PRO A 7 4.78 -11.19 -12.49
C PRO A 7 4.77 -12.53 -11.76
N GLU A 8 5.56 -12.63 -10.69
CA GLU A 8 5.46 -13.75 -9.75
C GLU A 8 4.07 -13.77 -9.10
N ARG A 9 3.66 -14.96 -8.64
CA ARG A 9 2.37 -15.12 -7.97
C ARG A 9 2.34 -14.29 -6.69
N PHE A 10 1.39 -13.38 -6.59
CA PHE A 10 1.08 -12.62 -5.40
C PHE A 10 0.43 -13.53 -4.36
N ASP A 11 1.12 -13.73 -3.25
CA ASP A 11 0.70 -14.58 -2.15
C ASP A 11 1.06 -13.87 -0.84
N ALA A 12 0.09 -13.19 -0.26
CA ALA A 12 0.28 -12.44 0.98
C ALA A 12 -0.88 -12.67 1.92
N ASP A 13 -0.57 -13.05 3.16
CA ASP A 13 -1.54 -13.14 4.24
C ASP A 13 -1.93 -11.72 4.70
N PRO A 14 -3.20 -11.30 4.61
CA PRO A 14 -3.66 -9.98 5.04
C PRO A 14 -3.44 -9.69 6.54
N SER A 15 -3.29 -10.72 7.36
CA SER A 15 -3.04 -10.59 8.80
C SER A 15 -1.58 -10.20 9.12
N CYS A 16 -0.66 -10.45 8.18
CA CYS A 16 0.77 -10.24 8.40
C CYS A 16 1.13 -8.74 8.44
N PRO A 17 1.99 -8.27 9.37
CA PRO A 17 2.43 -6.88 9.44
C PRO A 17 3.12 -6.36 8.16
N SER A 18 3.72 -7.26 7.38
CA SER A 18 4.37 -6.92 6.11
C SER A 18 3.44 -6.97 4.90
N ALA A 19 2.18 -7.38 5.05
CA ALA A 19 1.24 -7.59 3.96
C ALA A 19 1.09 -6.34 3.08
N ALA A 20 0.98 -5.16 3.70
CA ALA A 20 0.92 -3.88 2.98
C ALA A 20 2.18 -3.61 2.12
N LYS A 21 3.37 -3.99 2.61
CA LYS A 21 4.63 -3.81 1.85
C LYS A 21 4.69 -4.76 0.65
N VAL A 22 4.32 -6.02 0.88
CA VAL A 22 4.29 -7.06 -0.17
C VAL A 22 3.25 -6.69 -1.23
N TRP A 23 2.07 -6.21 -0.83
CA TRP A 23 1.04 -5.67 -1.72
C TRP A 23 1.55 -4.50 -2.56
N ASN A 24 2.14 -3.47 -1.95
CA ASN A 24 2.65 -2.31 -2.68
C ASN A 24 3.72 -2.69 -3.72
N HIS A 25 4.63 -3.61 -3.36
CA HIS A 25 5.64 -4.10 -4.29
C HIS A 25 5.04 -4.94 -5.42
N GLY A 26 4.16 -5.89 -5.08
CA GLY A 26 3.48 -6.75 -6.06
C GLY A 26 2.61 -5.94 -7.02
N LEU A 27 1.83 -4.99 -6.50
CA LEU A 27 1.04 -4.06 -7.30
C LEU A 27 1.91 -3.27 -8.27
N ARG A 28 3.06 -2.75 -7.81
CA ARG A 28 3.98 -2.00 -8.69
C ARG A 28 4.48 -2.86 -9.85
N ILE A 29 4.88 -4.11 -9.60
CA ILE A 29 5.32 -5.04 -10.64
C ILE A 29 4.18 -5.31 -11.63
N PHE A 30 2.99 -5.58 -11.11
CA PHE A 30 1.81 -5.88 -11.91
C PHE A 30 1.38 -4.69 -12.80
N THR A 31 1.37 -3.47 -12.27
CA THR A 31 1.09 -2.26 -13.04
C THR A 31 2.12 -2.05 -14.15
N LEU A 32 3.42 -2.28 -13.89
CA LEU A 32 4.46 -2.19 -14.91
C LEU A 32 4.27 -3.23 -16.03
N PHE A 33 3.86 -4.45 -15.67
CA PHE A 33 3.56 -5.51 -16.63
C PHE A 33 2.37 -5.16 -17.53
N ILE A 34 1.25 -4.70 -16.96
CA ILE A 34 0.08 -4.27 -17.74
C ILE A 34 0.45 -3.10 -18.66
N ALA A 35 1.15 -2.09 -18.13
CA ALA A 35 1.52 -0.90 -18.90
C ALA A 35 2.38 -1.26 -20.12
N ARG A 36 3.25 -2.26 -20.00
CA ARG A 36 4.08 -2.74 -21.11
C ARG A 36 3.33 -3.62 -22.10
N ALA A 37 2.26 -4.30 -21.66
CA ALA A 37 1.52 -5.24 -22.48
C ALA A 37 0.29 -4.62 -23.20
N ALA A 38 -0.03 -3.34 -22.95
CA ALA A 38 -1.12 -2.59 -23.61
C ALA A 38 -2.47 -3.33 -23.64
N LYS A 39 -2.87 -3.90 -22.49
CA LYS A 39 -4.03 -4.79 -22.36
C LYS A 39 -5.36 -4.07 -22.16
N SER A 40 -6.44 -4.68 -22.66
CA SER A 40 -7.82 -4.27 -22.33
C SER A 40 -8.14 -4.51 -20.85
N ASP A 41 -9.24 -3.96 -20.34
CA ASP A 41 -9.62 -4.16 -18.93
C ASP A 41 -9.98 -5.61 -18.60
N ASP A 42 -10.61 -6.34 -19.52
CA ASP A 42 -10.92 -7.77 -19.36
C ASP A 42 -9.65 -8.61 -19.26
N GLU A 43 -8.67 -8.34 -20.13
CA GLU A 43 -7.37 -9.01 -20.11
C GLU A 43 -6.58 -8.70 -18.83
N LYS A 44 -6.76 -7.51 -18.23
CA LYS A 44 -6.12 -7.17 -16.93
C LYS A 44 -6.72 -7.99 -15.80
N LEU A 45 -8.03 -8.19 -15.78
CA LEU A 45 -8.70 -9.01 -14.77
C LEU A 45 -8.26 -10.47 -14.87
N GLU A 46 -8.24 -11.06 -16.07
CA GLU A 46 -7.75 -12.43 -16.28
C GLU A 46 -6.30 -12.60 -15.81
N HIS A 47 -5.44 -11.62 -16.12
CA HIS A 47 -4.05 -11.64 -15.66
C HIS A 47 -3.93 -11.45 -14.16
N LEU A 48 -4.75 -10.62 -13.54
CA LEU A 48 -4.79 -10.45 -12.09
C LEU A 48 -5.13 -11.79 -11.42
N ILE A 49 -6.21 -12.44 -11.87
CA ILE A 49 -6.65 -13.76 -11.38
C ILE A 49 -5.53 -14.79 -11.53
N GLY A 50 -4.87 -14.83 -12.70
CA GLY A 50 -3.76 -15.74 -12.96
C GLY A 50 -2.46 -15.41 -12.21
N CYS A 51 -2.38 -14.27 -11.51
CA CYS A 51 -1.23 -13.84 -10.74
C CYS A 51 -1.47 -13.87 -9.23
N VAL A 52 -2.68 -14.09 -8.73
CA VAL A 52 -2.94 -14.21 -7.29
C VAL A 52 -2.93 -15.68 -6.84
N SER A 53 -2.64 -15.93 -5.57
CA SER A 53 -2.81 -17.26 -4.99
C SER A 53 -4.30 -17.59 -4.78
N PRO A 54 -4.67 -18.88 -4.67
CA PRO A 54 -6.08 -19.27 -4.46
C PRO A 54 -6.73 -18.60 -3.25
N THR A 55 -5.99 -18.45 -2.15
CA THR A 55 -6.46 -17.76 -0.93
C THR A 55 -6.75 -16.30 -1.16
N VAL A 56 -5.95 -15.62 -1.99
CA VAL A 56 -6.19 -14.21 -2.35
C VAL A 56 -7.35 -14.09 -3.35
N TYR A 57 -7.49 -15.06 -4.25
CA TYR A 57 -8.58 -15.12 -5.22
C TYR A 57 -9.96 -15.21 -4.56
N GLU A 58 -10.09 -15.91 -3.43
CA GLU A 58 -11.34 -16.01 -2.66
C GLU A 58 -11.95 -14.63 -2.34
N TYR A 59 -11.11 -13.62 -2.10
CA TYR A 59 -11.58 -12.26 -1.80
C TYR A 59 -12.11 -11.50 -3.02
N ILE A 60 -11.72 -11.89 -4.24
CA ILE A 60 -12.09 -11.19 -5.49
C ILE A 60 -12.94 -12.06 -6.42
N THR A 61 -13.39 -13.24 -5.99
CA THR A 61 -14.12 -14.20 -6.83
C THR A 61 -15.40 -13.63 -7.42
N GLU A 62 -16.04 -12.67 -6.75
CA GLU A 62 -17.28 -12.00 -7.19
C GLU A 62 -17.01 -10.74 -8.03
N SER A 63 -15.74 -10.40 -8.29
CA SER A 63 -15.38 -9.19 -9.03
C SER A 63 -15.50 -9.41 -10.53
N GLU A 64 -16.44 -8.72 -11.16
CA GLU A 64 -16.63 -8.75 -12.62
C GLU A 64 -15.68 -7.82 -13.37
N THR A 65 -15.07 -6.85 -12.69
CA THR A 65 -14.16 -5.87 -13.32
C THR A 65 -12.82 -5.82 -12.60
N PHE A 66 -11.79 -5.47 -13.36
CA PHE A 66 -10.45 -5.21 -12.83
C PHE A 66 -10.46 -4.16 -11.72
N GLN A 67 -11.21 -3.06 -11.92
CA GLN A 67 -11.34 -1.97 -10.96
C GLN A 67 -11.95 -2.43 -9.62
N CYS A 68 -12.99 -3.27 -9.67
CA CYS A 68 -13.63 -3.84 -8.47
C CYS A 68 -12.65 -4.72 -7.69
N ALA A 69 -11.99 -5.66 -8.38
CA ALA A 69 -11.01 -6.55 -7.76
C ALA A 69 -9.86 -5.76 -7.10
N MET A 70 -9.34 -4.76 -7.80
CA MET A 70 -8.30 -3.87 -7.28
C MET A 70 -8.73 -3.13 -6.03
N THR A 71 -9.96 -2.60 -6.00
CA THR A 71 -10.51 -1.88 -4.85
C THR A 71 -10.64 -2.78 -3.62
N ILE A 72 -11.07 -4.03 -3.81
CA ILE A 72 -11.18 -5.01 -2.73
C ILE A 72 -9.79 -5.36 -2.17
N LEU A 73 -8.83 -5.67 -3.04
CA LEU A 73 -7.46 -6.00 -2.62
C LEU A 73 -6.78 -4.81 -1.93
N GLU A 74 -6.99 -3.59 -2.42
CA GLU A 74 -6.46 -2.39 -1.79
C GLU A 74 -7.02 -2.23 -0.37
N LYS A 75 -8.34 -2.41 -0.17
CA LYS A 75 -8.94 -2.37 1.18
C LYS A 75 -8.45 -3.50 2.08
N LEU A 76 -8.22 -4.69 1.51
CA LEU A 76 -7.76 -5.87 2.25
C LEU A 76 -6.33 -5.68 2.78
N TYR A 77 -5.43 -5.17 1.94
CA TYR A 77 -4.00 -5.06 2.26
C TYR A 77 -3.55 -3.69 2.76
N MET A 78 -4.23 -2.63 2.35
CA MET A 78 -3.98 -1.28 2.84
C MET A 78 -4.96 -0.96 3.97
N LYS A 79 -4.55 -1.28 5.19
CA LYS A 79 -5.28 -0.83 6.38
C LYS A 79 -5.36 0.70 6.37
N PRO A 80 -6.55 1.30 6.61
CA PRO A 80 -6.67 2.74 6.72
C PRO A 80 -5.73 3.23 7.81
N ARG A 81 -4.87 4.18 7.44
CA ARG A 81 -3.84 4.68 8.33
C ARG A 81 -4.50 5.52 9.43
N ASN A 82 -4.29 5.13 10.69
CA ASN A 82 -4.73 5.92 11.83
C ASN A 82 -3.77 7.11 12.02
N GLU A 83 -4.18 8.29 11.55
CA GLU A 83 -3.36 9.51 11.61
C GLU A 83 -3.08 9.95 13.04
N VAL A 84 -4.04 9.79 13.95
CA VAL A 84 -3.87 10.14 15.38
C VAL A 84 -2.77 9.28 15.99
N PHE A 85 -2.82 7.98 15.75
CA PHE A 85 -1.79 7.05 16.21
C PHE A 85 -0.41 7.34 15.58
N ALA A 86 -0.36 7.67 14.29
CA ALA A 86 0.88 8.04 13.61
C ALA A 86 1.51 9.31 14.20
N ARG A 87 0.71 10.36 14.43
CA ARG A 87 1.15 11.63 15.05
C ARG A 87 1.62 11.41 16.49
N HIS A 88 0.87 10.63 17.28
CA HIS A 88 1.27 10.26 18.62
C HIS A 88 2.62 9.51 18.63
N THR A 89 2.77 8.52 17.74
CA THR A 89 4.01 7.73 17.61
C THR A 89 5.21 8.62 17.23
N LEU A 90 5.03 9.54 16.29
CA LEU A 90 6.07 10.49 15.91
C LEU A 90 6.44 11.42 17.09
N SER A 91 5.44 11.98 17.77
CA SER A 91 5.65 12.94 18.87
C SER A 91 6.26 12.30 20.11
N THR A 92 5.99 11.03 20.37
CA THR A 92 6.50 10.30 21.54
C THR A 92 7.82 9.56 21.28
N SER A 93 8.27 9.51 20.02
CA SER A 93 9.53 8.87 19.63
C SER A 93 10.72 9.57 20.27
N LYS A 94 11.53 8.81 21.02
CA LYS A 94 12.76 9.28 21.65
C LYS A 94 13.98 8.58 21.04
N GLN A 95 15.12 9.25 21.07
CA GLN A 95 16.39 8.65 20.70
C GLN A 95 16.77 7.61 21.76
N GLU A 96 16.96 6.37 21.34
CA GLU A 96 17.37 5.27 22.21
C GLU A 96 18.87 5.35 22.52
N ALA A 97 19.27 4.83 23.68
CA ALA A 97 20.68 4.77 24.06
C ALA A 97 21.45 3.90 23.06
N GLY A 98 22.45 4.47 22.39
CA GLY A 98 23.26 3.80 21.36
C GLY A 98 22.82 4.07 19.91
N LEU A 99 21.70 4.77 19.71
CA LEU A 99 21.24 5.14 18.37
C LEU A 99 21.92 6.44 17.93
N SER A 100 22.50 6.50 16.72
CA SER A 100 23.12 7.73 16.23
C SER A 100 22.08 8.79 15.87
N LEU A 101 22.50 10.06 15.82
CA LEU A 101 21.62 11.15 15.42
C LEU A 101 21.03 10.93 14.02
N ASP A 102 21.85 10.46 13.07
CA ASP A 102 21.42 10.20 11.70
C ASP A 102 20.39 9.07 11.63
N GLN A 103 20.60 7.98 12.37
CA GLN A 103 19.66 6.88 12.46
C GLN A 103 18.33 7.33 13.07
N PHE A 104 18.38 8.18 14.11
CA PHE A 104 17.19 8.71 14.74
C PHE A 104 16.43 9.65 13.80
N MET A 105 17.15 10.51 13.07
CA MET A 105 16.56 11.36 12.04
C MET A 105 15.90 10.53 10.93
N GLN A 106 16.54 9.44 10.48
CA GLN A 106 15.94 8.54 9.49
C GLN A 106 14.66 7.87 10.02
N LYS A 107 14.65 7.44 11.29
CA LYS A 107 13.46 6.90 11.96
C LYS A 107 12.33 7.93 11.96
N LEU A 108 12.59 9.17 12.40
CA LEU A 108 11.60 10.25 12.40
C LEU A 108 11.07 10.57 10.99
N LYS A 109 11.95 10.63 9.98
CA LYS A 109 11.56 10.83 8.58
C LYS A 109 10.63 9.73 8.06
N SER A 110 10.84 8.48 8.49
CA SER A 110 9.96 7.37 8.11
C SER A 110 8.57 7.51 8.76
N LEU A 111 8.51 7.80 10.06
CA LEU A 111 7.26 8.01 10.81
C LEU A 111 6.48 9.24 10.31
N ALA A 112 7.17 10.28 9.88
CA ALA A 112 6.55 11.49 9.34
C ALA A 112 5.72 11.21 8.07
N LYS A 113 6.12 10.24 7.23
CA LYS A 113 5.37 9.85 6.01
C LYS A 113 3.97 9.30 6.33
N ASP A 114 3.78 8.83 7.56
CA ASP A 114 2.52 8.27 8.02
C ASP A 114 1.56 9.35 8.55
N CYS A 115 2.01 10.56 8.85
CA CYS A 115 1.21 11.58 9.51
C CYS A 115 0.30 12.43 8.61
N LYS A 116 0.38 12.26 7.27
CA LYS A 116 -0.32 13.04 6.23
C LYS A 116 -0.44 14.53 6.58
N PHE A 117 0.63 15.28 6.33
CA PHE A 117 0.62 16.73 6.53
C PHE A 117 -0.14 17.40 5.39
N VAL A 118 -1.21 18.12 5.73
CA VAL A 118 -1.95 18.97 4.79
C VAL A 118 -1.61 20.42 5.11
N ALA A 119 -1.30 21.21 4.07
CA ALA A 119 -1.17 22.65 4.23
C ALA A 119 -2.56 23.24 4.45
N VAL A 120 -2.83 23.67 5.69
CA VAL A 120 -4.10 24.30 6.07
C VAL A 120 -3.84 25.73 6.53
N THR A 121 -4.78 26.63 6.26
CA THR A 121 -4.74 27.97 6.85
C THR A 121 -5.03 27.89 8.35
N VAL A 122 -4.66 28.93 9.10
CA VAL A 122 -4.95 29.02 10.55
C VAL A 122 -6.45 28.84 10.82
N GLU A 123 -7.29 29.43 9.98
CA GLU A 123 -8.76 29.34 10.05
C GLU A 123 -9.28 27.92 9.82
N GLN A 124 -8.71 27.19 8.84
CA GLN A 124 -9.07 25.79 8.56
C GLN A 124 -8.65 24.85 9.70
N ASN A 125 -7.50 25.12 10.34
CA ASN A 125 -7.01 24.31 11.45
C ASN A 125 -7.89 24.47 12.71
N GLN A 126 -8.38 25.69 12.98
CA GLN A 126 -9.27 25.97 14.10
C GLN A 126 -10.62 25.23 13.97
N ASN A 127 -11.17 25.15 12.76
CA ASN A 127 -12.44 24.44 12.51
C ASN A 127 -12.30 22.91 12.53
N SER A 128 -11.08 22.39 12.36
CA SER A 128 -10.79 20.95 12.31
C SER A 128 -10.41 20.37 13.68
N ALA A 129 -10.18 21.24 14.67
CA ALA A 129 -9.88 20.86 16.05
C ALA A 129 -11.19 20.67 16.84
N ILE A 130 -11.91 19.58 16.54
CA ILE A 130 -13.04 19.08 17.34
C ILE A 130 -12.78 17.61 17.65
#